data_AF-A0A8C9PP89-F1
#
_entry.id   AF-A0A8C9PP89-F1
#
_cell.length_a   1.000
_cell.length_b   1.000
_cell.length_c   1.000
_cell.angle_alpha   90.00
_cell.angle_beta   90.00
_cell.angle_gamma   90.00
#
_symmetry.space_group_name_H-M   'P 1'
#
loop_
_entity.id
_entity.type
_entity.pdbx_description
1 polymer ?
#
loop_
_entity_poly.entity_id
_entity_poly.type
_entity_poly.pdbx_seq_one_letter_code
_entity_poly.pdbx_strand_id
1 'polypeptide(L)'
;MKLLLLSLGLTLICAHTEGTHDAVTSNFDPSKYSGEWYSILLASDQKEKIEENGSMRVFVEYIHALKNSSLGFKFHIIINGVCAAIEFVCDKTEEDGVYSVEYDGHNTFKVLETDYDNYIIFYLINKNNGNTFQLLEVYGRAPDVSSELKKKIVKLCEKFGIVKENILDLTTVDRCIQARG
;
A
#
# COMPACT_ATOMS: atom_id res chain seq x y z
N MET A 1 -55.34 -2.72 41.74
CA MET A 1 -53.93 -3.19 41.80
C MET A 1 -53.59 -3.83 40.46
N LYS A 2 -52.83 -3.12 39.61
CA LYS A 2 -51.84 -3.64 38.64
C LYS A 2 -51.39 -2.47 37.77
N LEU A 3 -50.26 -1.89 38.18
CA LEU A 3 -49.44 -1.01 37.36
C LEU A 3 -48.96 -1.80 36.13
N LEU A 4 -49.02 -1.21 34.95
CA LEU A 4 -48.23 -1.66 33.81
C LEU A 4 -47.33 -0.51 33.39
N LEU A 5 -46.04 -0.76 33.59
CA LEU A 5 -44.96 0.18 33.48
C LEU A 5 -44.71 0.60 32.02
N LEU A 6 -44.46 1.89 31.84
CA LEU A 6 -43.84 2.46 30.64
C LEU A 6 -42.40 1.96 30.55
N SER A 7 -42.10 1.09 29.58
CA SER A 7 -40.73 0.79 29.18
C SER A 7 -40.29 1.78 28.10
N LEU A 8 -39.63 2.86 28.51
CA LEU A 8 -38.92 3.76 27.60
C LEU A 8 -37.59 3.10 27.22
N GLY A 9 -37.54 2.42 26.07
CA GLY A 9 -36.30 1.88 25.53
C GLY A 9 -35.43 3.02 24.99
N LEU A 10 -34.47 3.49 25.77
CA LEU A 10 -33.35 4.28 25.25
C LEU A 10 -32.42 3.33 24.50
N THR A 11 -32.61 3.18 23.19
CA THR A 11 -31.56 2.65 22.33
C THR A 11 -30.50 3.74 22.21
N LEU A 12 -29.39 3.55 22.92
CA LEU A 12 -28.16 4.29 22.65
C LEU A 12 -27.71 3.88 21.23
N ILE A 13 -28.07 4.68 20.23
CA ILE A 13 -27.43 4.59 18.93
C ILE A 13 -26.01 5.09 19.19
N CYS A 14 -25.08 4.16 19.43
CA CYS A 14 -23.68 4.44 19.24
C CYS A 14 -23.53 4.81 17.77
N ALA A 15 -23.58 6.11 17.47
CA ALA A 15 -22.94 6.61 16.28
C ALA A 15 -21.46 6.28 16.46
N HIS A 16 -21.05 5.13 15.93
CA HIS A 16 -19.67 4.96 15.53
C HIS A 16 -19.45 6.02 14.47
N THR A 17 -18.93 7.17 14.90
CA THR A 17 -18.11 7.99 14.02
C THR A 17 -16.90 7.12 13.71
N GLU A 18 -17.03 6.21 12.75
CA GLU A 18 -15.90 5.77 11.96
C GLU A 18 -15.30 7.07 11.45
N GLY A 19 -14.14 7.44 12.00
CA GLY A 19 -13.38 8.55 11.49
C GLY A 19 -13.05 8.24 10.06
N THR A 20 -13.86 8.73 9.12
CA THR A 20 -13.47 8.80 7.72
C THR A 20 -12.41 9.87 7.68
N HIS A 21 -11.15 9.46 7.90
CA HIS A 21 -10.02 10.25 7.47
C HIS A 21 -10.19 10.38 5.96
N ASP A 22 -10.54 11.59 5.51
CA ASP A 22 -10.86 11.83 4.11
C ASP A 22 -9.66 11.43 3.25
N ALA A 23 -9.90 10.52 2.29
CA ALA A 23 -8.85 10.06 1.39
C ALA A 23 -8.28 11.26 0.61
N VAL A 24 -6.96 11.39 0.62
CA VAL A 24 -6.22 12.43 -0.08
C VAL A 24 -5.70 11.89 -1.40
N THR A 25 -5.88 12.65 -2.48
CA THR A 25 -5.44 12.28 -3.84
C THR A 25 -4.50 13.30 -4.49
N SER A 26 -4.11 14.36 -3.77
CA SER A 26 -3.24 15.44 -4.25
C SER A 26 -2.78 16.32 -3.08
N ASN A 27 -1.75 17.15 -3.27
CA ASN A 27 -1.19 18.03 -2.23
C ASN A 27 -0.78 17.22 -1.00
N PHE A 28 -0.05 16.14 -1.27
CA PHE A 28 0.28 15.20 -0.22
C PHE A 28 1.24 15.81 0.81
N ASP A 29 1.14 15.36 2.06
CA ASP A 29 2.12 15.63 3.11
C ASP A 29 3.03 14.41 3.34
N PRO A 30 4.24 14.36 2.73
CA PRO A 30 5.11 13.20 2.85
C PRO A 30 5.58 12.93 4.29
N SER A 31 5.56 13.93 5.18
CA SER A 31 5.97 13.74 6.57
C SER A 31 5.11 12.69 7.28
N LYS A 32 3.83 12.58 6.89
CA LYS A 32 2.85 11.63 7.40
C LYS A 32 2.99 10.22 6.84
N TYR A 33 3.82 10.01 5.82
CA TYR A 33 4.13 8.65 5.34
C TYR A 33 5.03 7.90 6.32
N SER A 34 5.75 8.64 7.17
CA SER A 34 6.70 8.03 8.11
C SER A 34 6.02 6.98 8.98
N GLY A 35 6.66 5.84 9.16
CA GLY A 35 6.19 4.79 10.04
C GLY A 35 6.17 3.42 9.38
N GLU A 36 5.67 2.45 10.15
CA GLU A 36 5.50 1.09 9.69
C GLU A 36 4.34 0.95 8.71
N TRP A 37 4.52 0.06 7.75
CA TRP A 37 3.54 -0.33 6.75
C TRP A 37 3.63 -1.83 6.47
N TYR A 38 2.56 -2.39 5.90
CA TYR A 38 2.46 -3.79 5.51
C TYR A 38 2.00 -3.91 4.07
N SER A 39 2.70 -4.69 3.23
CA SER A 39 2.26 -4.95 1.86
C SER A 39 0.99 -5.82 1.83
N ILE A 40 -0.09 -5.32 1.25
CA ILE A 40 -1.40 -5.99 1.24
C ILE A 40 -1.70 -6.57 -0.14
N LEU A 41 -1.80 -5.71 -1.16
CA LEU A 41 -2.06 -6.11 -2.54
C LEU A 41 -0.93 -5.63 -3.43
N LEU A 42 -0.58 -6.45 -4.40
CA LEU A 42 0.42 -6.16 -5.42
C LEU A 42 -0.12 -6.60 -6.77
N ALA A 43 -0.09 -5.71 -7.75
CA ALA A 43 -0.62 -5.97 -9.08
C ALA A 43 0.30 -5.43 -10.17
N SER A 44 0.36 -6.10 -11.32
CA SER A 44 1.18 -5.67 -12.46
C SER A 44 0.62 -6.17 -13.79
N ASP A 45 0.88 -5.47 -14.88
CA ASP A 45 0.64 -5.99 -16.23
C ASP A 45 1.66 -7.07 -16.65
N GLN A 46 2.80 -7.18 -15.96
CA GLN A 46 3.77 -8.27 -16.09
C GLN A 46 3.81 -9.10 -14.81
N LYS A 47 3.00 -10.17 -14.77
CA LYS A 47 2.75 -10.97 -13.57
C LYS A 47 4.03 -11.59 -12.99
N GLU A 48 4.95 -12.01 -13.85
CA GLU A 48 6.25 -12.59 -13.46
C GLU A 48 7.12 -11.66 -12.61
N LYS A 49 6.89 -10.34 -12.65
CA LYS A 49 7.61 -9.36 -11.82
C LYS A 49 7.21 -9.41 -10.36
N ILE A 50 6.01 -9.90 -10.06
CA ILE A 50 5.41 -9.85 -8.71
C ILE A 50 5.15 -11.24 -8.10
N GLU A 51 5.22 -12.29 -8.91
CA GLU A 51 5.18 -13.69 -8.44
C GLU A 51 6.42 -14.06 -7.64
N GLU A 52 6.45 -15.27 -7.08
CA GLU A 52 7.57 -15.77 -6.30
C GLU A 52 8.89 -15.68 -7.10
N ASN A 53 9.94 -15.13 -6.49
CA ASN A 53 11.22 -14.77 -7.12
C ASN A 53 11.17 -13.61 -8.14
N GLY A 54 10.00 -12.99 -8.34
CA GLY A 54 9.87 -11.78 -9.13
C GLY A 54 10.60 -10.61 -8.47
N SER A 55 11.27 -9.78 -9.28
CA SER A 55 12.09 -8.67 -8.80
C SER A 55 11.31 -7.63 -8.00
N MET A 56 10.03 -7.41 -8.35
CA MET A 56 9.17 -6.44 -7.68
C MET A 56 8.35 -7.06 -6.53
N ARG A 57 8.61 -8.32 -6.17
CA ARG A 57 8.01 -8.95 -5.00
C ARG A 57 8.75 -8.54 -3.72
N VAL A 58 8.54 -7.29 -3.32
CA VAL A 58 9.10 -6.69 -2.11
C VAL A 58 8.02 -6.47 -1.04
N PHE A 59 8.38 -6.60 0.24
CA PHE A 59 7.47 -6.46 1.37
C PHE A 59 7.86 -5.26 2.22
N VAL A 60 7.05 -4.20 2.24
CA VAL A 60 7.40 -2.97 2.95
C VAL A 60 7.48 -3.23 4.45
N GLU A 61 8.50 -2.68 5.07
CA GLU A 61 8.63 -2.57 6.52
C GLU A 61 8.28 -1.16 6.98
N TYR A 62 9.05 -0.19 6.51
CA TYR A 62 9.00 1.18 7.01
C TYR A 62 9.20 2.17 5.87
N ILE A 63 8.49 3.29 5.93
CA ILE A 63 8.72 4.44 5.06
C ILE A 63 9.28 5.57 5.91
N HIS A 64 10.35 6.21 5.46
CA HIS A 64 11.00 7.35 6.09
C HIS A 64 10.80 8.59 5.24
N ALA A 65 10.15 9.63 5.76
CA ALA A 65 10.19 10.95 5.14
C ALA A 65 11.56 11.60 5.41
N LEU A 66 12.34 11.87 4.37
CA LEU A 66 13.67 12.46 4.48
C LEU A 66 13.59 14.00 4.45
N LYS A 67 14.62 14.66 5.00
CA LYS A 67 14.67 16.14 5.12
C LYS A 67 14.60 16.87 3.77
N ASN A 68 15.08 16.23 2.70
CA ASN A 68 15.04 16.75 1.33
C ASN A 68 13.74 16.41 0.60
N SER A 69 12.70 15.96 1.32
CA SER A 69 11.43 15.48 0.77
C SER A 69 11.50 14.19 -0.07
N SER A 70 12.67 13.56 -0.21
CA SER A 70 12.79 12.18 -0.70
C SER A 70 12.19 11.18 0.31
N LEU A 71 11.97 9.95 -0.13
CA LEU A 71 11.49 8.87 0.73
C LEU A 71 12.56 7.78 0.89
N GLY A 72 12.83 7.37 2.12
CA GLY A 72 13.56 6.14 2.39
C GLY A 72 12.57 4.99 2.56
N PHE A 73 12.77 3.88 1.87
CA PHE A 73 11.99 2.68 2.10
C PHE A 73 12.87 1.58 2.65
N LYS A 74 12.39 0.89 3.69
CA LYS A 74 12.92 -0.39 4.14
C LYS A 74 11.96 -1.48 3.73
N PHE A 75 12.45 -2.46 2.99
CA PHE A 75 11.70 -3.62 2.51
C PHE A 75 12.36 -4.92 2.94
N HIS A 76 11.62 -6.02 2.81
CA HIS A 76 12.15 -7.38 2.81
C HIS A 76 11.93 -8.05 1.46
N ILE A 77 12.87 -8.90 1.08
CA ILE A 77 12.76 -9.87 -0.01
C ILE A 77 13.07 -11.27 0.49
N ILE A 78 12.64 -12.28 -0.25
CA ILE A 78 12.94 -13.68 0.07
C ILE A 78 14.03 -14.18 -0.88
N ILE A 79 15.19 -14.53 -0.33
CA ILE A 79 16.31 -15.13 -1.05
C ILE A 79 16.50 -16.54 -0.52
N ASN A 80 16.28 -17.56 -1.37
CA ASN A 80 16.39 -18.97 -0.99
C ASN A 80 15.59 -19.33 0.29
N GLY A 81 14.38 -18.78 0.42
CA GLY A 81 13.50 -19.00 1.58
C GLY A 81 13.87 -18.20 2.83
N VAL A 82 14.88 -17.34 2.77
CA VAL A 82 15.31 -16.48 3.90
C VAL A 82 14.96 -15.03 3.61
N CYS A 83 14.35 -14.38 4.60
CA CYS A 83 14.05 -12.95 4.55
C CYS A 83 15.32 -12.12 4.67
N ALA A 84 15.52 -11.19 3.74
CA ALA A 84 16.62 -10.24 3.73
C ALA A 84 16.09 -8.82 3.59
N ALA A 85 16.57 -7.92 4.45
CA ALA A 85 16.23 -6.51 4.39
C ALA A 85 16.99 -5.81 3.25
N ILE A 86 16.30 -4.94 2.53
CA ILE A 86 16.86 -4.04 1.54
C ILE A 86 16.31 -2.63 1.76
N GLU A 87 17.11 -1.63 1.44
CA GLU A 87 16.74 -0.22 1.63
C GLU A 87 16.92 0.56 0.34
N PHE A 88 15.99 1.48 0.10
CA PHE A 88 16.03 2.38 -1.05
C PHE A 88 15.85 3.81 -0.61
N VAL A 89 16.54 4.71 -1.29
CA VAL A 89 16.22 6.14 -1.27
C VAL A 89 15.57 6.47 -2.60
N CYS A 90 14.35 6.98 -2.54
CA CYS A 90 13.54 7.37 -3.68
C CYS A 90 13.54 8.90 -3.77
N ASP A 91 14.11 9.40 -4.85
CA ASP A 91 14.27 10.83 -5.07
C ASP A 91 12.93 11.47 -5.43
N LYS A 92 12.64 12.61 -4.80
CA LYS A 92 11.49 13.42 -5.16
C LYS A 92 11.68 14.01 -6.57
N THR A 93 10.62 14.01 -7.36
CA THR A 93 10.58 14.69 -8.67
C THR A 93 9.95 16.08 -8.57
N GLU A 94 9.84 16.79 -9.69
CA GLU A 94 9.16 18.09 -9.75
C GLU A 94 7.63 17.97 -9.56
N GLU A 95 7.06 16.80 -9.84
CA GLU A 95 5.62 16.55 -9.71
C GLU A 95 5.26 16.11 -8.26
N ASP A 96 4.15 16.66 -7.74
CA ASP A 96 3.70 16.34 -6.39
C ASP A 96 3.34 14.87 -6.22
N GLY A 97 3.80 14.26 -5.13
CA GLY A 97 3.59 12.84 -4.85
C GLY A 97 4.31 11.87 -5.79
N VAL A 98 5.21 12.35 -6.67
CA VAL A 98 5.96 11.52 -7.63
C VAL A 98 7.44 11.43 -7.26
N TYR A 99 7.94 10.21 -7.29
CA TYR A 99 9.30 9.84 -6.86
C TYR A 99 9.95 8.90 -7.88
N SER A 100 11.27 8.77 -7.82
CA SER A 100 12.03 7.84 -8.67
C SER A 100 13.09 7.05 -7.92
N VAL A 101 13.39 5.84 -8.39
CA VAL A 101 14.44 4.97 -7.82
C VAL A 101 14.97 3.99 -8.87
N GLU A 102 16.27 3.70 -8.83
CA GLU A 102 16.89 2.65 -9.65
C GLU A 102 16.80 1.29 -8.95
N TYR A 103 16.00 0.38 -9.50
CA TYR A 103 15.86 -1.00 -9.04
C TYR A 103 15.22 -1.86 -10.14
N ASP A 104 15.92 -2.88 -10.64
CA ASP A 104 15.51 -3.64 -11.83
C ASP A 104 15.10 -2.73 -13.00
N GLY A 105 15.87 -1.66 -13.22
CA GLY A 105 15.56 -0.56 -14.14
C GLY A 105 15.18 0.73 -13.42
N HIS A 106 14.77 1.74 -14.21
CA HIS A 106 14.35 3.02 -13.69
C HIS A 106 12.86 2.98 -13.32
N ASN A 107 12.55 3.23 -12.05
CA ASN A 107 11.19 3.30 -11.55
C ASN A 107 10.77 4.73 -11.33
N THR A 108 9.59 5.09 -11.80
CA THR A 108 8.88 6.31 -11.40
C THR A 108 7.57 5.89 -10.76
N PHE A 109 7.32 6.29 -9.52
CA PHE A 109 6.08 5.96 -8.82
C PHE A 109 5.40 7.20 -8.27
N LYS A 110 4.08 7.13 -8.20
CA LYS A 110 3.23 8.19 -7.68
C LYS A 110 2.28 7.67 -6.63
N VAL A 111 2.01 8.49 -5.64
CA VAL A 111 0.92 8.27 -4.69
C VAL A 111 -0.39 8.56 -5.42
N LEU A 112 -1.27 7.56 -5.49
CA LEU A 112 -2.61 7.75 -6.05
C LEU A 112 -3.57 8.26 -5.00
N GLU A 113 -3.51 7.66 -3.83
CA GLU A 113 -4.47 7.89 -2.75
C GLU A 113 -3.91 7.40 -1.41
N THR A 114 -4.21 8.12 -0.34
CA THR A 114 -3.89 7.70 1.03
C THR A 114 -4.77 8.45 2.01
N ASP A 115 -5.07 7.84 3.16
CA ASP A 115 -5.63 8.52 4.32
C ASP A 115 -4.59 8.70 5.45
N TYR A 116 -3.33 8.37 5.17
CA TYR A 116 -2.16 8.35 6.08
C TYR A 116 -2.23 7.34 7.24
N ASP A 117 -3.43 7.11 7.75
CA ASP A 117 -3.70 6.41 9.01
C ASP A 117 -4.10 4.94 8.80
N ASN A 118 -4.57 4.55 7.61
CA ASN A 118 -4.96 3.18 7.32
C ASN A 118 -4.27 2.60 6.09
N TYR A 119 -4.16 3.35 4.99
CA TYR A 119 -3.60 2.82 3.74
C TYR A 119 -2.90 3.87 2.88
N ILE A 120 -2.07 3.39 1.97
CA ILE A 120 -1.49 4.16 0.86
C ILE A 120 -1.46 3.29 -0.41
N ILE A 121 -1.78 3.91 -1.53
CA ILE A 121 -1.78 3.28 -2.86
C ILE A 121 -0.73 3.96 -3.73
N PHE A 122 0.23 3.19 -4.21
CA PHE A 122 1.23 3.63 -5.18
C PHE A 122 0.95 3.04 -6.55
N TYR A 123 1.15 3.87 -7.58
CA TYR A 123 1.24 3.42 -8.96
C TYR A 123 2.65 3.65 -9.47
N LEU A 124 3.28 2.60 -10.00
CA LEU A 124 4.67 2.60 -10.45
C LEU A 124 4.74 2.26 -11.93
N ILE A 125 5.64 2.93 -12.65
CA ILE A 125 6.09 2.55 -14.00
C ILE A 125 7.57 2.23 -13.92
N ASN A 126 7.95 1.04 -14.37
CA ASN A 126 9.34 0.63 -14.52
C ASN A 126 9.74 0.68 -16.01
N LYS A 127 10.93 1.19 -16.29
CA LYS A 127 11.55 1.16 -17.62
C LYS A 127 12.91 0.48 -17.52
N ASN A 128 13.08 -0.63 -18.23
CA ASN A 128 14.30 -1.42 -18.20
C ASN A 128 14.65 -1.91 -19.62
N ASN A 129 15.71 -1.34 -20.22
CA ASN A 129 16.28 -1.79 -21.49
C ASN A 129 15.26 -2.07 -22.61
N GLY A 130 14.28 -1.16 -22.79
CA GLY A 130 13.25 -1.26 -23.82
C GLY A 130 12.01 -2.07 -23.41
N ASN A 131 12.04 -2.77 -22.27
CA ASN A 131 10.85 -3.28 -21.61
C ASN A 131 10.25 -2.20 -20.69
N THR A 132 8.92 -2.15 -20.62
CA THR A 132 8.19 -1.26 -19.71
C THR A 132 7.03 -2.04 -19.13
N PHE A 133 6.83 -1.91 -17.83
CA PHE A 133 5.71 -2.49 -17.12
C PHE A 133 5.25 -1.57 -16.01
N GLN A 134 4.05 -1.80 -15.51
CA GLN A 134 3.43 -1.00 -14.47
C GLN A 134 3.07 -1.85 -13.25
N LEU A 135 3.02 -1.23 -12.09
CA LEU A 135 2.55 -1.86 -10.86
C LEU A 135 1.55 -0.98 -10.11
N LEU A 136 0.72 -1.63 -9.31
CA LEU A 136 -0.01 -1.03 -8.21
C LEU A 136 0.41 -1.72 -6.92
N GLU A 137 0.84 -0.93 -5.94
CA GLU A 137 1.23 -1.41 -4.62
C GLU A 137 0.31 -0.80 -3.58
N VAL A 138 -0.21 -1.64 -2.68
CA VAL A 138 -1.11 -1.20 -1.62
C VAL A 138 -0.53 -1.61 -0.30
N TYR A 139 -0.29 -0.61 0.54
CA TYR A 139 0.19 -0.82 1.89
C TYR A 139 -0.86 -0.41 2.92
N GLY A 140 -0.92 -1.16 4.01
CA GLY A 140 -1.76 -0.88 5.17
C GLY A 140 -0.92 -0.51 6.40
N ARG A 141 -1.48 0.30 7.29
CA ARG A 141 -0.91 0.51 8.64
C ARG A 141 -1.08 -0.71 9.55
N ALA A 142 -2.02 -1.59 9.21
CA ALA A 142 -2.23 -2.90 9.82
C ALA A 142 -1.89 -4.03 8.83
N PRO A 143 -1.70 -5.28 9.29
CA PRO A 143 -1.37 -6.42 8.42
C PRO A 143 -2.42 -6.77 7.36
N ASP A 144 -3.62 -6.20 7.43
CA ASP A 144 -4.68 -6.28 6.42
C ASP A 144 -5.52 -4.98 6.41
N VAL A 145 -6.37 -4.81 5.41
CA VAL A 145 -7.31 -3.70 5.22
C VAL A 145 -8.74 -4.22 4.96
N SER A 146 -9.72 -3.31 4.96
CA SER A 146 -11.13 -3.69 4.76
C SER A 146 -11.39 -4.35 3.40
N SER A 147 -12.39 -5.22 3.36
CA SER A 147 -12.81 -5.90 2.13
C SER A 147 -13.32 -4.90 1.07
N GLU A 148 -13.89 -3.80 1.53
CA GLU A 148 -14.38 -2.67 0.77
C GLU A 148 -13.23 -1.97 0.04
N LEU A 149 -12.12 -1.73 0.74
CA LEU A 149 -10.91 -1.17 0.15
C LEU A 149 -10.30 -2.14 -0.87
N LYS A 150 -10.20 -3.44 -0.55
CA LYS A 150 -9.72 -4.45 -1.52
C LYS A 150 -10.57 -4.46 -2.81
N LYS A 151 -11.90 -4.40 -2.70
CA LYS A 151 -12.81 -4.30 -3.86
C LYS A 151 -12.60 -3.00 -4.66
N LYS A 152 -12.35 -1.87 -3.99
CA LYS A 152 -12.01 -0.60 -4.64
C LYS A 152 -10.71 -0.72 -5.44
N ILE A 153 -9.69 -1.35 -4.86
CA ILE A 153 -8.38 -1.56 -5.51
C ILE A 153 -8.51 -2.46 -6.73
N VAL A 154 -9.29 -3.54 -6.68
CA VAL A 154 -9.51 -4.39 -7.87
C VAL A 154 -10.07 -3.59 -9.03
N LYS A 155 -11.08 -2.74 -8.78
CA LYS A 155 -11.64 -1.84 -9.80
C LYS A 155 -10.63 -0.78 -10.28
N LEU A 156 -9.71 -0.38 -9.41
CA LEU A 156 -8.63 0.55 -9.77
C LEU A 156 -7.65 -0.13 -10.73
N CYS A 157 -7.18 -1.34 -10.41
CA CYS A 157 -6.31 -2.14 -11.28
C CYS A 157 -6.91 -2.32 -12.69
N GLU A 158 -8.19 -2.65 -12.79
CA GLU A 158 -8.90 -2.79 -14.07
C GLU A 158 -8.87 -1.49 -14.90
N LYS A 159 -9.00 -0.32 -14.26
CA LYS A 159 -8.89 0.99 -14.93
C LYS A 159 -7.49 1.28 -15.46
N PHE A 160 -6.46 0.75 -14.82
CA PHE A 160 -5.07 0.79 -15.29
C PHE A 160 -4.76 -0.31 -16.31
N GLY A 161 -5.75 -1.13 -16.69
CA GLY A 161 -5.56 -2.23 -17.65
C GLY A 161 -4.89 -3.46 -17.06
N ILE A 162 -4.74 -3.54 -15.73
CA ILE A 162 -4.24 -4.73 -15.06
C ILE A 162 -5.41 -5.69 -14.83
N VAL A 163 -5.29 -6.88 -15.42
CA VAL A 163 -6.32 -7.93 -15.30
C VAL A 163 -6.35 -8.51 -13.89
N LYS A 164 -7.52 -8.98 -13.46
CA LYS A 164 -7.75 -9.46 -12.09
C LYS A 164 -6.83 -10.61 -11.69
N GLU A 165 -6.47 -11.46 -12.64
CA GLU A 165 -5.59 -12.62 -12.45
C GLU A 165 -4.17 -12.21 -12.08
N ASN A 166 -3.77 -10.97 -12.38
CA ASN A 166 -2.46 -10.41 -12.03
C ASN A 166 -2.48 -9.61 -10.72
N ILE A 167 -3.55 -9.69 -9.92
CA ILE A 167 -3.63 -9.06 -8.61
C ILE A 167 -3.35 -10.13 -7.55
N LEU A 168 -2.28 -9.94 -6.78
CA LEU A 168 -1.87 -10.85 -5.71
C LEU A 168 -2.31 -10.30 -4.35
N ASP A 169 -3.02 -11.12 -3.58
CA ASP A 169 -3.29 -10.85 -2.16
C ASP A 169 -2.16 -11.41 -1.29
N LEU A 170 -1.29 -10.51 -0.83
CA LEU A 170 -0.11 -10.85 -0.05
C LEU A 170 -0.46 -11.19 1.40
N THR A 171 -1.69 -10.96 1.87
CA THR A 171 -2.08 -11.29 3.24
C THR A 171 -2.10 -12.79 3.52
N THR A 172 -2.09 -13.60 2.47
CA THR A 172 -2.14 -15.06 2.52
C THR A 172 -0.78 -15.75 2.34
N VAL A 173 0.31 -14.98 2.23
CA VAL A 173 1.66 -15.50 1.97
C VAL A 173 2.66 -15.03 3.04
N ASP A 174 3.85 -15.63 3.06
CA ASP A 174 4.96 -15.11 3.88
C ASP A 174 5.41 -13.75 3.34
N ARG A 175 5.27 -12.72 4.18
CA ARG A 175 5.66 -11.33 3.92
C ARG A 175 6.82 -10.88 4.82
N CYS A 176 7.57 -11.83 5.38
CA CYS A 176 8.70 -11.55 6.26
C CYS A 176 8.36 -10.71 7.51
N ILE A 177 7.11 -10.79 7.99
CA ILE A 177 6.65 -10.01 9.16
C ILE A 177 7.46 -10.36 10.42
N GLN A 178 7.80 -11.63 10.58
CA GLN A 178 8.64 -12.16 11.65
C GLN A 178 10.10 -11.68 11.62
N ALA A 179 10.56 -11.14 10.49
CA ALA A 179 11.93 -10.65 10.30
C ALA A 179 12.07 -9.13 10.48
N ARG A 180 10.97 -8.44 10.75
CA ARG A 180 10.95 -6.99 11.05
C ARG A 180 11.60 -6.73 12.42
N GLY A 181 12.27 -5.59 12.55
CA GLY A 181 13.08 -5.24 13.73
C GLY A 181 12.67 -3.94 14.40
#